data_AF-A0A3A4NAX0-F1
#
_entry.id   AF-A0A3A4NAX0-F1
#
_cell.length_a   1.000
_cell.length_b   1.000
_cell.length_c   1.000
_cell.angle_alpha   90.00
_cell.angle_beta   90.00
_cell.angle_gamma   90.00
#
_symmetry.space_group_name_H-M   'P 1'
#
loop_
_entity.id
_entity.type
_entity.pdbx_description
1 polymer ?
#
loop_
_entity_poly.entity_id
_entity_poly.type
_entity_poly.pdbx_seq_one_letter_code
_entity_poly.pdbx_strand_id
1 'polypeptide(L)'
;MSSSGRNEGVLTMKRRNLQILPGVAMILLIAALPAHAAVRFQCPANLLTDGAGPGGVRIDNVTGFATGETDDPNVLCIHLAAGDGFVNMADKLRADAPGGWPQYIFGFSDMTGVPDNDVLSVAMLAANFSAPTIKVREGQDLYLTLTNVGMVMRPDLFDPHSVHYHGFPNASVIFDGVPDSSVTAIPGASFTYFYRNVDPGTYLWHCHVEATEHMQMGMLGNLYVLSAQDNTNPGGNCPSQKYAYTDGDGSTCYDVDYPLQILGFDQKFHDKHIAVQPLPFAAMDDNYPMFNGRGYPETTLPGPPLPFPVDVDGVTPMNQGHPSQKTSALITATQGQKILLRLSSLSSTSFHNIEVLGIPMTVVGRDAKILRGPSPDGGTTPGVNLFHGSNSMSLGGGQSADIILDTTGVAPGTYFVYARELNHMNNYRERFGGMMTEIRIAAPAP
;
A
#
# COMPACT_ATOMS: atom_id res chain seq x y z
N MET A 1 -78.48 26.47 -49.81
CA MET A 1 -78.96 25.07 -49.74
C MET A 1 -77.75 24.17 -49.61
N SER A 2 -77.83 23.24 -48.66
CA SER A 2 -76.81 22.31 -48.17
C SER A 2 -76.15 21.45 -49.26
N SER A 3 -74.83 21.29 -49.22
CA SER A 3 -74.18 20.00 -48.91
C SER A 3 -72.65 20.09 -49.07
N SER A 4 -71.92 19.82 -48.00
CA SER A 4 -70.46 19.73 -47.93
C SER A 4 -69.96 18.46 -48.66
N GLY A 5 -69.24 18.62 -49.78
CA GLY A 5 -68.52 17.53 -50.46
C GLY A 5 -67.01 17.65 -50.21
N ARG A 6 -66.47 16.81 -49.33
CA ARG A 6 -65.02 16.62 -49.18
C ARG A 6 -64.58 15.54 -50.17
N ASN A 7 -63.68 15.90 -51.08
CA ASN A 7 -63.16 15.04 -52.14
C ASN A 7 -62.13 14.05 -51.56
N GLU A 8 -62.34 12.76 -51.80
CA GLU A 8 -61.38 11.72 -51.50
C GLU A 8 -60.23 11.75 -52.52
N GLY A 9 -59.02 12.01 -52.02
CA GLY A 9 -57.77 11.85 -52.76
C GLY A 9 -56.94 10.76 -52.11
N VAL A 10 -56.97 9.57 -52.70
CA VAL A 10 -56.08 8.44 -52.36
C VAL A 10 -54.63 8.87 -52.62
N LEU A 11 -53.84 9.09 -51.56
CA LEU A 11 -52.41 9.36 -51.68
C LEU A 11 -51.64 8.04 -51.79
N THR A 12 -51.20 7.73 -53.00
CA THR A 12 -50.25 6.64 -53.28
C THR A 12 -48.94 6.82 -52.51
N MET A 13 -48.57 5.80 -51.74
CA MET A 13 -47.31 5.71 -50.99
C MET A 13 -46.13 5.59 -51.96
N LYS A 14 -45.40 6.70 -52.18
CA LYS A 14 -44.10 6.67 -52.89
C LYS A 14 -43.03 6.15 -51.92
N ARG A 15 -42.57 4.92 -52.13
CA ARG A 15 -41.29 4.44 -51.58
C ARG A 15 -40.17 5.39 -52.05
N ARG A 16 -39.63 6.18 -51.13
CA ARG A 16 -38.35 6.89 -51.35
C ARG A 16 -37.24 5.93 -50.96
N ASN A 17 -36.54 5.39 -51.96
CA ASN A 17 -35.24 4.76 -51.77
C ASN A 17 -34.26 5.83 -51.27
N LEU A 18 -33.92 5.77 -49.98
CA LEU A 18 -32.83 6.56 -49.43
C LEU A 18 -31.52 5.92 -49.93
N GLN A 19 -30.99 6.42 -51.04
CA GLN A 19 -29.64 6.09 -51.47
C GLN A 19 -28.66 6.69 -50.47
N ILE A 20 -28.18 5.86 -49.55
CA ILE A 20 -27.07 6.20 -48.67
C ILE A 20 -25.84 6.36 -49.55
N LEU A 21 -25.38 7.60 -49.73
CA LEU A 21 -24.13 7.89 -50.43
C LEU A 21 -22.96 7.16 -49.72
N PRO A 22 -22.16 6.36 -50.43
CA PRO A 22 -21.05 5.59 -49.84
C PRO A 22 -19.92 6.48 -49.26
N GLY A 23 -19.94 7.80 -49.51
CA GLY A 23 -18.92 8.73 -49.03
C GLY A 23 -19.00 9.08 -47.54
N VAL A 24 -20.17 8.97 -46.90
CA VAL A 24 -20.33 9.39 -45.48
C VAL A 24 -19.85 8.30 -44.51
N ALA A 25 -19.94 7.02 -44.89
CA ALA A 25 -19.40 5.91 -44.10
C ALA A 25 -17.85 5.87 -44.12
N MET A 26 -17.21 6.44 -45.14
CA MET A 26 -15.76 6.42 -45.31
C MET A 26 -15.04 7.52 -44.50
N ILE A 27 -15.73 8.60 -44.12
CA ILE A 27 -15.16 9.69 -43.31
C ILE A 27 -15.06 9.30 -41.82
N LEU A 28 -15.94 8.42 -41.32
CA LEU A 28 -15.85 7.85 -39.97
C LEU A 28 -14.76 6.78 -39.82
N LEU A 29 -14.28 6.21 -40.93
CA LEU A 29 -13.21 5.20 -40.93
C LEU A 29 -11.79 5.78 -40.96
N ILE A 30 -11.64 7.08 -41.26
CA ILE A 30 -10.32 7.75 -41.44
C ILE A 30 -9.90 8.54 -40.19
N ALA A 31 -10.76 8.65 -39.18
CA ALA A 31 -10.45 9.30 -37.90
C ALA A 31 -10.24 8.31 -36.74
N ALA A 32 -9.88 7.06 -37.02
CA ALA A 32 -9.28 6.19 -36.01
C ALA A 32 -7.86 6.68 -35.75
N LEU A 33 -7.72 7.72 -34.91
CA LEU A 33 -6.43 8.03 -34.30
C LEU A 33 -5.95 6.75 -33.61
N PRO A 34 -4.66 6.37 -33.73
CA PRO A 34 -4.13 5.27 -32.95
C PRO A 34 -4.42 5.58 -31.47
N ALA A 35 -5.23 4.75 -30.83
CA ALA A 35 -5.38 4.79 -29.39
C ALA A 35 -4.06 4.28 -28.81
N HIS A 36 -3.18 5.21 -28.45
CA HIS A 36 -1.97 4.88 -27.71
C HIS A 36 -2.37 4.66 -26.25
N ALA A 37 -2.19 3.44 -25.74
CA ALA A 37 -2.11 3.24 -24.31
C ALA A 37 -0.91 4.07 -23.82
N ALA A 38 -1.19 5.08 -23.01
CA ALA A 38 -0.20 5.97 -22.46
C ALA A 38 -0.35 5.92 -20.95
N VAL A 39 0.79 5.79 -20.26
CA VAL A 39 0.84 6.05 -18.83
C VAL A 39 0.43 7.50 -18.61
N ARG A 40 -0.45 7.71 -17.64
CA ARG A 40 -0.95 9.04 -17.29
C ARG A 40 -1.01 9.18 -15.79
N PHE A 41 -0.05 9.90 -15.23
CA PHE A 41 -0.17 10.43 -13.87
C PHE A 41 -1.24 11.53 -13.81
N GLN A 42 -2.14 11.45 -12.84
CA GLN A 42 -3.15 12.48 -12.63
C GLN A 42 -3.00 13.09 -11.24
N CYS A 43 -2.80 14.41 -11.22
CA CYS A 43 -2.83 15.24 -10.03
C CYS A 43 -3.65 16.49 -10.35
N PRO A 44 -4.62 16.88 -9.51
CA PRO A 44 -5.37 18.11 -9.75
C PRO A 44 -4.43 19.32 -9.65
N ALA A 45 -4.50 20.19 -10.64
CA ALA A 45 -3.78 21.45 -10.60
C ALA A 45 -4.63 22.53 -9.89
N ASN A 46 -3.97 23.48 -9.21
CA ASN A 46 -4.65 24.59 -8.55
C ASN A 46 -5.04 25.65 -9.59
N LEU A 47 -6.29 25.58 -10.06
CA LEU A 47 -6.92 26.46 -11.08
C LEU A 47 -6.71 27.98 -10.90
N LEU A 48 -6.23 28.43 -9.73
CA LEU A 48 -5.97 29.84 -9.41
C LEU A 48 -4.54 30.30 -9.73
N THR A 49 -3.54 29.42 -9.81
CA THR A 49 -2.13 29.77 -10.03
C THR A 49 -1.54 29.23 -11.33
N ASP A 50 -2.13 28.18 -11.89
CA ASP A 50 -1.67 27.44 -13.08
C ASP A 50 -2.22 27.97 -14.42
N GLY A 51 -3.04 29.02 -14.39
CA GLY A 51 -3.50 29.71 -15.59
C GLY A 51 -4.32 28.81 -16.51
N ALA A 52 -5.55 28.50 -16.10
CA ALA A 52 -6.53 27.85 -16.94
C ALA A 52 -6.88 28.74 -18.17
N GLY A 53 -6.20 28.50 -19.29
CA GLY A 53 -6.69 28.92 -20.60
C GLY A 53 -8.03 28.25 -20.93
N PRO A 54 -8.83 28.79 -21.86
CA PRO A 54 -10.16 28.26 -22.17
C PRO A 54 -10.02 26.91 -22.88
N GLY A 55 -9.99 25.82 -22.11
CA GLY A 55 -9.91 24.45 -22.62
C GLY A 55 -9.31 23.46 -21.63
N GLY A 56 -10.12 23.03 -20.65
CA GLY A 56 -9.84 21.83 -19.85
C GLY A 56 -8.91 22.01 -18.65
N VAL A 57 -9.14 21.18 -17.64
CA VAL A 57 -8.24 20.96 -16.49
C VAL A 57 -6.84 20.70 -17.04
N ARG A 58 -5.88 21.57 -16.70
CA ARG A 58 -4.47 21.29 -16.90
C ARG A 58 -4.10 20.17 -15.92
N ILE A 59 -4.02 18.94 -16.43
CA ILE A 59 -3.26 17.86 -15.77
C ILE A 59 -1.82 18.16 -16.15
N ASP A 60 -1.19 19.07 -15.41
CA ASP A 60 0.12 19.56 -15.80
C ASP A 60 1.16 18.45 -15.69
N ASN A 61 1.92 18.28 -16.76
CA ASN A 61 3.14 17.50 -16.85
C ASN A 61 4.27 18.26 -16.10
N VAL A 62 4.05 18.61 -14.84
CA VAL A 62 5.00 19.40 -14.05
C VAL A 62 6.11 18.48 -13.57
N THR A 63 7.29 18.65 -14.17
CA THR A 63 8.55 18.26 -13.54
C THR A 63 8.66 18.99 -12.19
N GLY A 64 8.37 18.32 -11.08
CA GLY A 64 8.37 18.98 -9.75
C GLY A 64 7.87 18.13 -8.58
N PHE A 65 7.11 17.06 -8.82
CA PHE A 65 6.54 16.22 -7.76
C PHE A 65 7.46 15.07 -7.34
N ALA A 66 8.72 15.33 -6.97
CA ALA A 66 9.60 14.27 -6.46
C ALA A 66 9.04 13.61 -5.17
N THR A 67 8.19 14.32 -4.41
CA THR A 67 7.57 13.86 -3.17
C THR A 67 6.05 13.65 -3.28
N GLY A 68 5.43 13.99 -4.42
CA GLY A 68 3.98 13.95 -4.61
C GLY A 68 3.21 15.11 -3.95
N GLU A 69 3.88 15.99 -3.21
CA GLU A 69 3.27 17.14 -2.53
C GLU A 69 2.90 18.26 -3.51
N THR A 70 1.74 18.87 -3.32
CA THR A 70 1.26 19.96 -4.19
C THR A 70 1.31 21.33 -3.51
N ASP A 71 1.09 22.38 -4.29
CA ASP A 71 0.93 23.75 -3.78
C ASP A 71 -0.25 23.87 -2.79
N ASP A 72 -1.25 22.99 -2.89
CA ASP A 72 -2.24 22.80 -1.83
C ASP A 72 -1.71 21.77 -0.81
N PRO A 73 -1.40 22.19 0.43
CA PRO A 73 -0.91 21.26 1.46
C PRO A 73 -1.95 20.21 1.86
N ASN A 74 -3.22 20.34 1.45
CA ASN A 74 -4.25 19.35 1.71
C ASN A 74 -4.38 18.31 0.59
N VAL A 75 -3.57 18.37 -0.47
CA VAL A 75 -3.59 17.41 -1.57
C VAL A 75 -2.24 16.68 -1.66
N LEU A 76 -2.29 15.36 -1.75
CA LEU A 76 -1.16 14.49 -2.05
C LEU A 76 -1.45 13.70 -3.32
N CYS A 77 -0.49 13.67 -4.23
CA CYS A 77 -0.57 12.89 -5.46
C CYS A 77 0.58 11.88 -5.51
N ILE A 78 0.27 10.59 -5.59
CA ILE A 78 1.28 9.53 -5.67
C ILE A 78 1.07 8.68 -6.91
N HIS A 79 2.18 8.20 -7.48
CA HIS A 79 2.18 7.30 -8.63
C HIS A 79 2.77 5.97 -8.22
N LEU A 80 1.98 4.91 -8.32
CA LEU A 80 2.41 3.54 -8.11
C LEU A 80 2.43 2.79 -9.43
N ALA A 81 3.39 1.89 -9.58
CA ALA A 81 3.37 0.87 -10.62
C ALA A 81 3.18 -0.52 -10.01
N ALA A 82 2.40 -1.38 -10.67
CA ALA A 82 2.22 -2.79 -10.33
C ALA A 82 2.81 -3.68 -11.42
N GLY A 83 3.55 -4.70 -11.00
CA GLY A 83 4.16 -5.70 -11.86
C GLY A 83 4.84 -6.78 -11.03
N ASP A 84 5.79 -7.49 -11.62
CA ASP A 84 6.49 -8.60 -10.99
C ASP A 84 7.97 -8.32 -10.70
N GLY A 85 8.62 -9.29 -10.06
CA GLY A 85 10.04 -9.26 -9.74
C GLY A 85 10.40 -10.39 -8.78
N PHE A 86 11.50 -10.22 -8.06
CA PHE A 86 11.99 -11.18 -7.08
C PHE A 86 12.27 -10.52 -5.73
N VAL A 87 12.35 -11.32 -4.67
CA VAL A 87 12.91 -10.97 -3.35
C VAL A 87 13.90 -12.04 -2.93
N ASN A 88 14.77 -11.73 -1.96
CA ASN A 88 15.59 -12.74 -1.32
C ASN A 88 15.00 -13.10 0.04
N MET A 89 14.83 -14.39 0.29
CA MET A 89 14.51 -14.89 1.62
C MET A 89 15.75 -14.86 2.51
N ALA A 90 15.57 -14.79 3.83
CA ALA A 90 16.70 -14.63 4.75
C ALA A 90 17.57 -15.90 4.91
N ASP A 91 17.07 -17.08 4.50
CA ASP A 91 17.85 -18.30 4.51
C ASP A 91 18.87 -18.35 3.36
N LYS A 92 20.05 -18.87 3.66
CA LYS A 92 21.14 -18.90 2.68
C LYS A 92 20.89 -19.94 1.59
N LEU A 93 21.08 -19.53 0.35
CA LEU A 93 21.06 -20.40 -0.82
C LEU A 93 22.16 -21.49 -0.75
N ARG A 94 23.36 -21.08 -0.33
CA ARG A 94 24.53 -21.90 0.02
C ARG A 94 25.36 -21.16 1.07
N ALA A 95 26.20 -21.85 1.82
CA ALA A 95 26.94 -21.27 2.94
C ALA A 95 27.80 -20.03 2.55
N ASP A 96 28.24 -19.95 1.30
CA ASP A 96 29.05 -18.86 0.75
C ASP A 96 28.29 -17.93 -0.22
N ALA A 97 26.95 -18.05 -0.30
CA ALA A 97 26.15 -17.17 -1.15
C ALA A 97 26.11 -15.72 -0.62
N PRO A 98 26.25 -14.72 -1.50
CA PRO A 98 26.14 -13.31 -1.12
C PRO A 98 24.71 -12.93 -0.72
N GLY A 99 23.70 -13.57 -1.32
CA GLY A 99 22.27 -13.40 -1.01
C GLY A 99 21.62 -14.65 -0.42
N GLY A 100 20.36 -14.52 -0.02
CA GLY A 100 19.53 -15.66 0.35
C GLY A 100 18.79 -16.27 -0.84
N TRP A 101 17.80 -17.12 -0.60
CA TRP A 101 17.10 -17.83 -1.68
C TRP A 101 16.11 -16.91 -2.40
N PRO A 102 16.21 -16.70 -3.74
CA PRO A 102 15.26 -15.89 -4.47
C PRO A 102 13.85 -16.49 -4.51
N GLN A 103 12.83 -15.64 -4.38
CA GLN A 103 11.41 -15.96 -4.57
C GLN A 103 10.79 -15.00 -5.58
N TYR A 104 10.02 -15.56 -6.53
CA TYR A 104 9.26 -14.77 -7.50
C TYR A 104 8.06 -14.11 -6.82
N ILE A 105 7.82 -12.83 -7.08
CA ILE A 105 6.79 -12.05 -6.42
C ILE A 105 6.04 -11.14 -7.42
N PHE A 106 4.84 -10.73 -7.01
CA PHE A 106 4.18 -9.54 -7.52
C PHE A 106 4.38 -8.41 -6.50
N GLY A 107 4.32 -7.17 -6.95
CA GLY A 107 4.42 -6.07 -6.01
C GLY A 107 4.15 -4.72 -6.63
N PHE A 108 4.31 -3.71 -5.79
CA PHE A 108 4.16 -2.32 -6.18
C PHE A 108 5.49 -1.59 -6.09
N SER A 109 5.66 -0.55 -6.89
CA SER A 109 6.79 0.38 -6.81
C SER A 109 6.31 1.81 -6.86
N ASP A 110 7.02 2.69 -6.13
CA ASP A 110 6.75 4.12 -6.14
C ASP A 110 7.43 4.76 -7.35
N MET A 111 6.60 5.32 -8.22
CA MET A 111 6.95 6.03 -9.45
C MET A 111 6.68 7.53 -9.34
N THR A 112 6.38 8.03 -8.13
CA THR A 112 6.11 9.45 -7.91
C THR A 112 7.32 10.27 -8.36
N GLY A 113 7.08 11.22 -9.28
CA GLY A 113 8.12 12.05 -9.88
C GLY A 113 8.87 11.43 -11.07
N VAL A 114 8.58 10.17 -11.44
CA VAL A 114 9.09 9.56 -12.67
C VAL A 114 8.30 10.10 -13.87
N PRO A 115 8.94 10.56 -14.96
CA PRO A 115 8.22 11.00 -16.15
C PRO A 115 7.32 9.90 -16.75
N ASP A 116 6.10 10.24 -17.14
CA ASP A 116 5.10 9.30 -17.70
C ASP A 116 5.69 8.36 -18.79
N ASN A 117 6.54 8.89 -19.67
CA ASN A 117 7.17 8.14 -20.77
C ASN A 117 8.19 7.09 -20.30
N ASP A 118 8.70 7.24 -19.08
CA ASP A 118 9.76 6.38 -18.54
C ASP A 118 9.20 5.34 -17.57
N VAL A 119 7.99 5.55 -17.01
CA VAL A 119 7.38 4.68 -15.97
C VAL A 119 7.39 3.20 -16.35
N LEU A 120 6.97 2.85 -17.57
CA LEU A 120 6.96 1.44 -17.99
C LEU A 120 8.38 0.85 -17.94
N SER A 121 9.37 1.58 -18.44
CA SER A 121 10.76 1.09 -18.48
C SER A 121 11.42 1.04 -17.11
N VAL A 122 11.06 1.95 -16.19
CA VAL A 122 11.64 2.06 -14.86
C VAL A 122 11.00 1.08 -13.88
N ALA A 123 9.70 0.80 -14.01
CA ALA A 123 8.97 -0.05 -13.08
C ALA A 123 8.97 -1.54 -13.45
N MET A 124 9.39 -1.92 -14.66
CA MET A 124 9.56 -3.32 -15.04
C MET A 124 10.55 -4.02 -14.08
N LEU A 125 10.15 -5.17 -13.53
CA LEU A 125 10.94 -5.94 -12.56
C LEU A 125 11.29 -5.18 -11.26
N ALA A 126 10.55 -4.11 -10.94
CA ALA A 126 10.80 -3.25 -9.77
C ALA A 126 9.85 -3.55 -8.59
N ALA A 127 9.19 -4.71 -8.56
CA ALA A 127 8.29 -5.12 -7.48
C ALA A 127 8.97 -5.00 -6.10
N ASN A 128 8.29 -4.38 -5.14
CA ASN A 128 8.77 -4.26 -3.77
C ASN A 128 7.93 -5.12 -2.82
N PHE A 129 8.59 -5.60 -1.77
CA PHE A 129 7.99 -6.34 -0.69
C PHE A 129 8.68 -6.01 0.64
N SER A 130 8.00 -5.42 1.62
CA SER A 130 6.66 -4.81 1.54
C SER A 130 6.52 -3.74 0.43
N ALA A 131 5.29 -3.52 -0.04
CA ALA A 131 4.99 -2.42 -0.94
C ALA A 131 5.30 -1.05 -0.27
N PRO A 132 5.45 0.04 -1.06
CA PRO A 132 5.69 1.37 -0.52
C PRO A 132 4.69 1.75 0.59
N THR A 133 5.19 2.30 1.68
CA THR A 133 4.32 2.79 2.76
C THR A 133 3.67 4.08 2.34
N ILE A 134 2.34 4.15 2.40
CA ILE A 134 1.57 5.36 2.13
C ILE A 134 1.34 6.08 3.47
N LYS A 135 1.86 7.31 3.58
CA LYS A 135 1.70 8.16 4.76
C LYS A 135 0.99 9.43 4.34
N VAL A 136 -0.20 9.65 4.90
CA VAL A 136 -1.08 10.80 4.60
C VAL A 136 -1.49 11.49 5.89
N ARG A 137 -1.98 12.72 5.82
CA ARG A 137 -2.57 13.42 6.98
C ARG A 137 -4.08 13.25 7.02
N GLU A 138 -4.64 13.27 8.21
CA GLU A 138 -6.08 13.43 8.41
C GLU A 138 -6.55 14.73 7.76
N GLY A 139 -7.68 14.67 7.06
CA GLY A 139 -8.22 15.72 6.20
C GLY A 139 -7.59 15.79 4.80
N GLN A 140 -6.49 15.08 4.53
CA GLN A 140 -5.77 15.19 3.25
C GLN A 140 -6.46 14.40 2.14
N ASP A 141 -6.61 15.03 0.99
CA ASP A 141 -7.03 14.41 -0.26
C ASP A 141 -5.86 13.66 -0.89
N LEU A 142 -6.08 12.39 -1.23
CA LEU A 142 -5.10 11.52 -1.88
C LEU A 142 -5.57 11.18 -3.29
N TYR A 143 -4.75 11.53 -4.29
CA TYR A 143 -4.87 11.07 -5.66
C TYR A 143 -3.77 10.03 -5.92
N LEU A 144 -4.16 8.77 -6.11
CA LEU A 144 -3.24 7.65 -6.28
C LEU A 144 -3.39 7.12 -7.69
N THR A 145 -2.41 7.38 -8.55
CA THR A 145 -2.34 6.77 -9.89
C THR A 145 -1.69 5.40 -9.78
N LEU A 146 -2.39 4.34 -10.19
CA LEU A 146 -1.83 3.01 -10.39
C LEU A 146 -1.59 2.77 -11.88
N THR A 147 -0.36 2.40 -12.25
CA THR A 147 -0.01 1.94 -13.59
C THR A 147 0.35 0.47 -13.56
N ASN A 148 -0.33 -0.35 -14.35
CA ASN A 148 0.02 -1.75 -14.47
C ASN A 148 1.05 -1.92 -15.59
N VAL A 149 2.28 -2.33 -15.25
CA VAL A 149 3.37 -2.51 -16.22
C VAL A 149 3.44 -3.92 -16.79
N GLY A 150 2.54 -4.80 -16.36
CA GLY A 150 2.49 -6.21 -16.74
C GLY A 150 3.53 -7.06 -16.00
N MET A 151 3.56 -8.34 -16.38
CA MET A 151 4.42 -9.35 -15.77
C MET A 151 5.52 -9.76 -16.75
N VAL A 152 6.77 -9.38 -16.47
CA VAL A 152 7.91 -9.65 -17.35
C VAL A 152 8.33 -11.12 -17.28
N MET A 153 8.29 -11.71 -16.08
CA MET A 153 8.67 -13.12 -15.86
C MET A 153 7.53 -14.08 -16.17
N ARG A 154 6.29 -13.62 -16.07
CA ARG A 154 5.07 -14.37 -16.41
C ARG A 154 4.26 -13.65 -17.49
N PRO A 155 4.79 -13.49 -18.71
CA PRO A 155 4.13 -12.76 -19.79
C PRO A 155 2.83 -13.43 -20.29
N ASP A 156 2.55 -14.65 -19.83
CA ASP A 156 1.29 -15.35 -20.03
C ASP A 156 0.15 -14.83 -19.13
N LEU A 157 0.47 -14.07 -18.07
CA LEU A 157 -0.49 -13.43 -17.18
C LEU A 157 -0.84 -12.02 -17.65
N PHE A 158 -2.12 -11.78 -17.87
CA PHE A 158 -2.68 -10.48 -18.25
C PHE A 158 -3.50 -9.88 -17.11
N ASP A 159 -3.03 -10.10 -15.90
CA ASP A 159 -3.77 -9.77 -14.69
C ASP A 159 -3.94 -8.26 -14.56
N PRO A 160 -5.17 -7.77 -14.32
CA PRO A 160 -5.34 -6.42 -13.85
C PRO A 160 -4.86 -6.30 -12.40
N HIS A 161 -4.57 -5.07 -11.98
CA HIS A 161 -4.27 -4.79 -10.58
C HIS A 161 -5.14 -3.66 -10.06
N SER A 162 -5.36 -3.66 -8.75
CA SER A 162 -6.11 -2.63 -8.07
C SER A 162 -5.39 -2.11 -6.84
N VAL A 163 -5.85 -0.97 -6.32
CA VAL A 163 -5.52 -0.52 -4.98
C VAL A 163 -6.78 -0.56 -4.14
N HIS A 164 -6.82 -1.46 -3.18
CA HIS A 164 -7.83 -1.49 -2.14
C HIS A 164 -7.26 -0.90 -0.86
N TYR A 165 -7.92 0.15 -0.37
CA TYR A 165 -7.58 0.85 0.85
C TYR A 165 -8.35 0.21 2.02
N HIS A 166 -7.74 -0.80 2.61
CA HIS A 166 -8.36 -1.66 3.60
C HIS A 166 -8.64 -0.92 4.91
N GLY A 167 -9.90 -0.98 5.35
CA GLY A 167 -10.40 -0.29 6.54
C GLY A 167 -10.86 1.15 6.29
N PHE A 168 -10.72 1.68 5.08
CA PHE A 168 -11.14 3.05 4.77
C PHE A 168 -12.67 3.16 4.76
N PRO A 169 -13.27 4.00 5.62
CA PRO A 169 -14.72 3.98 5.83
C PRO A 169 -15.54 4.61 4.70
N ASN A 170 -14.91 5.45 3.87
CA ASN A 170 -15.61 6.34 2.93
C ASN A 170 -15.12 6.19 1.49
N ALA A 171 -14.64 5.00 1.10
CA ALA A 171 -14.30 4.74 -0.30
C ALA A 171 -15.57 4.84 -1.15
N SER A 172 -15.51 5.63 -2.23
CA SER A 172 -16.50 5.49 -3.29
C SER A 172 -16.34 4.11 -3.92
N VAL A 173 -17.46 3.47 -4.29
CA VAL A 173 -17.47 2.11 -4.87
C VAL A 173 -16.51 1.97 -6.06
N ILE A 174 -16.39 3.02 -6.90
CA ILE A 174 -15.49 3.01 -8.06
C ILE A 174 -13.99 3.02 -7.69
N PHE A 175 -13.65 3.52 -6.50
CA PHE A 175 -12.29 3.66 -5.97
C PHE A 175 -11.96 2.70 -4.83
N ASP A 176 -12.88 1.80 -4.46
CA ASP A 176 -12.65 0.86 -3.37
C ASP A 176 -11.58 -0.20 -3.73
N GLY A 177 -11.37 -0.46 -5.02
CA GLY A 177 -10.36 -1.41 -5.50
C GLY A 177 -10.81 -2.86 -5.49
N VAL A 178 -12.06 -3.16 -5.11
CA VAL A 178 -12.66 -4.49 -5.19
C VAL A 178 -13.13 -4.75 -6.63
N PRO A 179 -12.60 -5.76 -7.32
CA PRO A 179 -12.75 -5.91 -8.77
C PRO A 179 -14.20 -6.08 -9.26
N ASP A 180 -15.10 -6.57 -8.41
CA ASP A 180 -16.52 -6.75 -8.74
C ASP A 180 -17.28 -5.42 -8.93
N SER A 181 -16.76 -4.31 -8.38
CA SER A 181 -17.48 -3.03 -8.34
C SER A 181 -16.62 -1.79 -8.59
N SER A 182 -15.29 -1.93 -8.52
CA SER A 182 -14.32 -0.86 -8.74
C SER A 182 -13.60 -1.00 -10.08
N VAL A 183 -12.92 0.07 -10.51
CA VAL A 183 -12.04 0.02 -11.69
C VAL A 183 -10.71 -0.60 -11.33
N THR A 184 -10.17 -1.42 -12.24
CA THR A 184 -8.86 -2.03 -12.12
C THR A 184 -7.98 -1.63 -13.32
N ALA A 185 -6.67 -1.53 -13.10
CA ALA A 185 -5.72 -1.19 -14.15
C ALA A 185 -5.27 -2.46 -14.87
N ILE A 186 -5.67 -2.60 -16.14
CA ILE A 186 -5.16 -3.65 -17.03
C ILE A 186 -3.70 -3.39 -17.44
N PRO A 187 -2.93 -4.40 -17.89
CA PRO A 187 -1.56 -4.19 -18.34
C PRO A 187 -1.44 -3.08 -19.40
N GLY A 188 -0.51 -2.14 -19.18
CA GLY A 188 -0.27 -0.96 -20.00
C GLY A 188 -1.21 0.23 -19.73
N ALA A 189 -2.18 0.10 -18.82
CA ALA A 189 -3.09 1.17 -18.45
C ALA A 189 -2.75 1.81 -17.10
N SER A 190 -3.16 3.07 -16.94
CA SER A 190 -3.14 3.80 -15.68
C SER A 190 -4.55 4.14 -15.22
N PHE A 191 -4.80 4.08 -13.92
CA PHE A 191 -6.05 4.51 -13.30
C PHE A 191 -5.77 5.27 -12.01
N THR A 192 -6.51 6.35 -11.76
CA THR A 192 -6.32 7.20 -10.57
C THR A 192 -7.47 7.04 -9.60
N TYR A 193 -7.14 6.59 -8.40
CA TYR A 193 -8.02 6.51 -7.25
C TYR A 193 -8.05 7.83 -6.49
N PHE A 194 -9.19 8.16 -5.89
CA PHE A 194 -9.34 9.33 -5.02
C PHE A 194 -9.85 8.92 -3.64
N TYR A 195 -9.18 9.39 -2.59
CA TYR A 195 -9.55 9.17 -1.20
C TYR A 195 -9.48 10.48 -0.41
N ARG A 196 -10.47 10.71 0.47
CA ARG A 196 -10.42 11.78 1.46
C ARG A 196 -10.13 11.21 2.84
N ASN A 197 -8.90 11.31 3.32
CA ASN A 197 -8.48 10.68 4.56
C ASN A 197 -9.15 11.36 5.75
N VAL A 198 -10.08 10.69 6.45
CA VAL A 198 -10.92 11.34 7.48
C VAL A 198 -10.55 11.02 8.92
N ASP A 199 -10.00 9.84 9.18
CA ASP A 199 -9.70 9.39 10.54
C ASP A 199 -8.21 9.04 10.62
N PRO A 200 -7.50 9.43 11.69
CA PRO A 200 -6.12 9.06 11.91
C PRO A 200 -6.02 7.62 12.43
N GLY A 201 -4.92 6.95 12.13
CA GLY A 201 -4.67 5.58 12.59
C GLY A 201 -3.91 4.74 11.59
N THR A 202 -3.67 3.49 11.95
CA THR A 202 -2.99 2.52 11.09
C THR A 202 -3.97 1.71 10.25
N TYR A 203 -3.86 1.84 8.94
CA TYR A 203 -4.62 1.13 7.91
C TYR A 203 -3.71 0.16 7.15
N LEU A 204 -4.25 -0.44 6.11
CA LEU A 204 -3.58 -1.35 5.20
C LEU A 204 -3.97 -1.00 3.77
N TRP A 205 -3.15 -1.39 2.79
CA TRP A 205 -3.57 -1.39 1.40
C TRP A 205 -2.99 -2.58 0.65
N HIS A 206 -3.72 -3.07 -0.35
CA HIS A 206 -3.30 -4.23 -1.14
C HIS A 206 -4.01 -4.30 -2.49
N CYS A 207 -3.53 -5.17 -3.37
CA CYS A 207 -4.31 -5.57 -4.55
C CYS A 207 -5.47 -6.47 -4.14
N HIS A 208 -6.65 -6.24 -4.71
CA HIS A 208 -7.84 -7.06 -4.45
C HIS A 208 -8.32 -7.83 -5.69
N VAL A 209 -7.63 -7.70 -6.83
CA VAL A 209 -7.77 -8.62 -7.96
C VAL A 209 -7.23 -9.98 -7.53
N GLU A 210 -8.02 -11.04 -7.75
CA GLU A 210 -7.64 -12.41 -7.39
C GLU A 210 -6.98 -12.49 -6.01
N ALA A 211 -7.62 -11.85 -5.02
CA ALA A 211 -6.96 -11.38 -3.80
C ALA A 211 -6.08 -12.44 -3.13
N THR A 212 -6.53 -13.71 -3.05
CA THR A 212 -5.73 -14.79 -2.49
C THR A 212 -4.38 -14.98 -3.19
N GLU A 213 -4.33 -14.91 -4.53
CA GLU A 213 -3.09 -15.02 -5.30
C GLU A 213 -2.25 -13.75 -5.18
N HIS A 214 -2.81 -12.57 -5.47
CA HIS A 214 -2.01 -11.35 -5.53
C HIS A 214 -1.48 -10.93 -4.16
N MET A 215 -2.23 -11.18 -3.09
CA MET A 215 -1.76 -10.99 -1.72
C MET A 215 -0.63 -11.97 -1.39
N GLN A 216 -0.79 -13.27 -1.71
CA GLN A 216 0.25 -14.27 -1.48
C GLN A 216 1.52 -13.96 -2.26
N MET A 217 1.39 -13.48 -3.49
CA MET A 217 2.53 -13.08 -4.32
C MET A 217 3.21 -11.79 -3.84
N GLY A 218 2.64 -11.04 -2.89
CA GLY A 218 3.33 -9.95 -2.21
C GLY A 218 2.76 -8.53 -2.41
N MET A 219 1.59 -8.38 -3.02
CA MET A 219 0.98 -7.06 -3.28
C MET A 219 0.34 -6.43 -2.03
N LEU A 220 1.15 -6.18 -1.00
CA LEU A 220 0.76 -5.87 0.37
C LEU A 220 1.53 -4.64 0.89
N GLY A 221 0.84 -3.64 1.42
CA GLY A 221 1.44 -2.36 1.82
C GLY A 221 0.85 -1.75 3.10
N ASN A 222 1.70 -0.99 3.80
CA ASN A 222 1.29 -0.22 4.97
C ASN A 222 0.66 1.09 4.51
N LEU A 223 -0.43 1.48 5.17
CA LEU A 223 -0.98 2.82 5.05
C LEU A 223 -1.26 3.35 6.44
N TYR A 224 -0.87 4.57 6.75
CA TYR A 224 -1.40 5.20 7.97
C TYR A 224 -1.64 6.69 7.78
N VAL A 225 -2.69 7.14 8.47
CA VAL A 225 -3.16 8.51 8.48
C VAL A 225 -2.65 9.17 9.75
N LEU A 226 -1.86 10.23 9.58
CA LEU A 226 -1.32 11.04 10.66
C LEU A 226 -2.41 11.92 11.28
N SER A 227 -2.28 12.16 12.57
CA SER A 227 -3.21 12.98 13.33
C SER A 227 -3.25 14.42 12.84
N ALA A 228 -4.44 14.99 12.65
CA ALA A 228 -4.62 16.41 12.37
C ALA A 228 -4.12 17.31 13.51
N GLN A 229 -3.95 16.75 14.72
CA GLN A 229 -3.46 17.48 15.89
C GLN A 229 -1.93 17.49 16.03
N ASP A 230 -1.18 16.85 15.12
CA ASP A 230 0.27 16.94 15.11
C ASP A 230 0.73 18.41 15.06
N ASN A 231 1.81 18.74 15.77
CA ASN A 231 2.33 20.12 15.97
C ASN A 231 1.37 21.06 16.74
N THR A 232 0.39 20.51 17.44
CA THR A 232 -0.44 21.25 18.40
C THR A 232 -0.11 20.86 19.84
N ASN A 233 -0.79 21.46 20.81
CA ASN A 233 -0.70 21.08 22.22
C ASN A 233 -2.12 20.93 22.81
N PRO A 234 -2.82 19.83 22.50
CA PRO A 234 -4.20 19.59 22.93
C PRO A 234 -4.29 19.27 24.44
N GLY A 235 -3.17 18.93 25.06
CA GLY A 235 -3.09 18.50 26.45
C GLY A 235 -1.92 17.54 26.65
N GLY A 236 -1.62 17.24 27.92
CA GLY A 236 -0.55 16.31 28.29
C GLY A 236 0.87 16.88 28.12
N ASN A 237 1.86 16.06 28.48
CA ASN A 237 3.27 16.37 28.24
C ASN A 237 3.74 15.61 26.99
N CYS A 238 3.79 16.30 25.84
CA CYS A 238 4.21 15.73 24.56
C CYS A 238 5.23 16.64 23.86
N PRO A 239 6.53 16.56 24.19
CA PRO A 239 7.55 17.42 23.59
C PRO A 239 7.68 17.25 22.07
N SER A 240 7.41 16.05 21.55
CA SER A 240 7.44 15.75 20.12
C SER A 240 6.28 16.37 19.34
N GLN A 241 5.17 16.71 20.01
CA GLN A 241 3.91 17.12 19.40
C GLN A 241 3.41 16.17 18.29
N LYS A 242 3.67 14.86 18.44
CA LYS A 242 3.17 13.82 17.53
C LYS A 242 2.22 12.90 18.27
N TYR A 243 1.11 12.54 17.63
CA TYR A 243 0.02 11.79 18.25
C TYR A 243 -0.47 10.68 17.33
N ALA A 244 -0.74 9.50 17.89
CA ALA A 244 -1.24 8.39 17.09
C ALA A 244 -2.65 8.67 16.54
N TYR A 245 -3.44 9.46 17.27
CA TYR A 245 -4.82 9.84 16.94
C TYR A 245 -5.08 11.33 17.23
N THR A 246 -6.16 11.89 16.67
CA THR A 246 -6.69 13.20 17.06
C THR A 246 -7.51 13.03 18.34
N ASP A 247 -6.80 12.90 19.46
CA ASP A 247 -7.36 12.54 20.76
C ASP A 247 -7.80 13.75 21.61
N GLY A 248 -7.39 14.98 21.28
CA GLY A 248 -7.79 16.18 22.02
C GLY A 248 -7.31 16.27 23.48
N ASP A 249 -6.51 15.32 23.96
CA ASP A 249 -5.94 15.32 25.34
C ASP A 249 -4.44 14.99 25.39
N GLY A 250 -3.85 14.63 24.26
CA GLY A 250 -2.45 14.26 24.10
C GLY A 250 -2.07 12.90 24.69
N SER A 251 -3.04 12.06 25.04
CA SER A 251 -2.78 10.76 25.68
C SER A 251 -2.13 9.72 24.75
N THR A 252 -2.20 9.92 23.43
CA THR A 252 -1.57 9.07 22.40
C THR A 252 -0.23 9.62 21.88
N CYS A 253 0.40 10.50 22.66
CA CYS A 253 1.71 11.08 22.35
C CYS A 253 2.81 10.03 22.13
N TYR A 254 3.62 10.23 21.08
CA TYR A 254 4.81 9.43 20.79
C TYR A 254 5.96 10.29 20.25
N ASP A 255 7.21 9.82 20.33
CA ASP A 255 8.38 10.55 19.83
C ASP A 255 8.83 10.05 18.44
N VAL A 256 8.83 8.73 18.28
CA VAL A 256 9.25 8.00 17.08
C VAL A 256 8.20 6.94 16.72
N ASP A 257 7.90 6.78 15.43
CA ASP A 257 6.99 5.75 14.92
C ASP A 257 7.70 4.77 13.99
N TYR A 258 7.34 3.49 14.10
CA TYR A 258 7.84 2.43 13.24
C TYR A 258 6.70 1.54 12.75
N PRO A 259 6.55 1.36 11.43
CA PRO A 259 5.64 0.37 10.89
C PRO A 259 6.26 -1.03 10.97
N LEU A 260 5.47 -2.01 11.38
CA LEU A 260 5.85 -3.41 11.40
C LEU A 260 4.73 -4.25 10.77
N GLN A 261 4.88 -4.48 9.47
CA GLN A 261 3.95 -5.27 8.68
C GLN A 261 4.24 -6.76 8.85
N ILE A 262 3.21 -7.50 9.24
CA ILE A 262 3.20 -8.95 9.38
C ILE A 262 2.70 -9.54 8.07
N LEU A 263 3.51 -10.40 7.48
CA LEU A 263 3.27 -11.07 6.22
C LEU A 263 4.09 -12.37 6.16
N GLY A 264 3.68 -13.28 5.27
CA GLY A 264 4.34 -14.56 5.08
C GLY A 264 4.24 -15.02 3.64
N PHE A 265 5.13 -15.93 3.25
CA PHE A 265 5.05 -16.63 1.98
C PHE A 265 5.02 -18.13 2.17
N ASP A 266 4.30 -18.81 1.28
CA ASP A 266 4.38 -20.23 1.02
C ASP A 266 5.35 -20.45 -0.14
N GLN A 267 6.58 -20.83 0.18
CA GLN A 267 7.63 -21.18 -0.79
C GLN A 267 7.14 -22.02 -1.97
N LYS A 268 6.27 -23.01 -1.73
CA LYS A 268 5.78 -23.93 -2.76
C LYS A 268 4.79 -23.25 -3.70
N PHE A 269 4.01 -22.31 -3.18
CA PHE A 269 3.10 -21.50 -3.98
C PHE A 269 3.88 -20.68 -5.01
N HIS A 270 4.92 -19.97 -4.57
CA HIS A 270 5.77 -19.13 -5.41
C HIS A 270 6.58 -19.95 -6.43
N ASP A 271 7.20 -21.06 -6.02
CA ASP A 271 7.91 -21.98 -6.91
C ASP A 271 7.01 -22.51 -8.03
N LYS A 272 5.78 -22.92 -7.68
CA LYS A 272 4.79 -23.39 -8.65
C LYS A 272 4.30 -22.28 -9.56
N HIS A 273 4.17 -21.08 -9.02
CA HIS A 273 3.74 -19.91 -9.76
C HIS A 273 4.72 -19.59 -10.89
N ILE A 274 6.00 -19.39 -10.59
CA ILE A 274 7.00 -19.11 -11.63
C ILE A 274 7.18 -20.28 -12.60
N ALA A 275 6.97 -21.52 -12.14
CA ALA A 275 7.03 -22.72 -12.98
C ALA A 275 5.74 -23.00 -13.80
N VAL A 276 4.75 -22.10 -13.75
CA VAL A 276 3.46 -22.22 -14.46
C VAL A 276 2.76 -23.55 -14.14
N GLN A 277 2.73 -23.90 -12.86
CA GLN A 277 2.10 -25.12 -12.34
C GLN A 277 0.79 -24.81 -11.60
N PRO A 278 -0.13 -25.79 -11.48
CA PRO A 278 -1.34 -25.63 -10.67
C PRO A 278 -1.03 -25.21 -9.22
N LEU A 279 -1.59 -24.07 -8.83
CA LEU A 279 -1.34 -23.42 -7.54
C LEU A 279 -2.09 -24.14 -6.41
N PRO A 280 -1.43 -24.38 -5.25
CA PRO A 280 -1.97 -25.18 -4.16
C PRO A 280 -2.84 -24.36 -3.19
N PHE A 281 -3.81 -23.58 -3.67
CA PHE A 281 -4.59 -22.64 -2.83
C PHE A 281 -5.16 -23.25 -1.54
N ALA A 282 -5.75 -24.44 -1.60
CA ALA A 282 -6.35 -25.10 -0.44
C ALA A 282 -5.32 -25.66 0.57
N ALA A 283 -4.06 -25.77 0.17
CA ALA A 283 -2.96 -26.29 0.99
C ALA A 283 -1.87 -25.23 1.22
N MET A 284 -2.23 -23.96 1.06
CA MET A 284 -1.33 -22.83 1.28
C MET A 284 -0.92 -22.78 2.75
N ASP A 285 0.38 -22.69 3.00
CA ASP A 285 0.97 -22.65 4.34
C ASP A 285 2.22 -21.77 4.34
N ASP A 286 2.14 -20.63 5.03
CA ASP A 286 3.24 -19.67 5.09
C ASP A 286 4.42 -20.23 5.89
N ASN A 287 5.51 -20.53 5.18
CA ASN A 287 6.76 -21.07 5.73
C ASN A 287 7.90 -20.04 5.78
N TYR A 288 7.66 -18.83 5.26
CA TYR A 288 8.53 -17.67 5.44
C TYR A 288 7.81 -16.52 6.14
N PRO A 289 7.66 -16.59 7.47
CA PRO A 289 7.10 -15.50 8.27
C PRO A 289 8.09 -14.33 8.37
N MET A 290 7.63 -13.10 8.14
CA MET A 290 8.51 -11.94 7.99
C MET A 290 7.94 -10.66 8.61
N PHE A 291 8.83 -9.72 8.94
CA PHE A 291 8.46 -8.33 9.21
C PHE A 291 8.91 -7.43 8.09
N ASN A 292 8.01 -6.59 7.55
CA ASN A 292 8.31 -5.64 6.47
C ASN A 292 8.96 -6.28 5.22
N GLY A 293 8.71 -7.57 4.98
CA GLY A 293 9.33 -8.33 3.89
C GLY A 293 10.71 -8.88 4.19
N ARG A 294 11.21 -8.82 5.43
CA ARG A 294 12.52 -9.36 5.84
C ARG A 294 12.36 -10.44 6.90
N GLY A 295 13.17 -11.50 6.80
CA GLY A 295 13.32 -12.50 7.85
C GLY A 295 14.52 -12.19 8.76
N TYR A 296 14.46 -12.53 10.03
CA TYR A 296 15.61 -12.41 10.94
C TYR A 296 16.78 -13.28 10.42
N PRO A 297 18.04 -12.80 10.42
CA PRO A 297 18.53 -11.57 11.08
C PRO A 297 18.50 -10.29 10.22
N GLU A 298 18.02 -10.34 8.98
CA GLU A 298 18.01 -9.18 8.07
C GLU A 298 17.07 -8.05 8.55
N THR A 299 16.09 -8.39 9.37
CA THR A 299 15.23 -7.45 10.11
C THR A 299 16.01 -6.51 11.02
N THR A 300 17.19 -6.92 11.52
CA THR A 300 18.04 -6.12 12.42
C THR A 300 18.91 -5.11 11.69
N LEU A 301 18.91 -5.14 10.36
CA LEU A 301 19.74 -4.27 9.54
C LEU A 301 19.08 -2.89 9.42
N PRO A 302 19.79 -1.80 9.79
CA PRO A 302 19.34 -0.45 9.50
C PRO A 302 19.31 -0.23 7.97
N GLY A 303 18.53 0.75 7.50
CA GLY A 303 18.57 1.15 6.07
C GLY A 303 20.01 1.49 5.63
N PRO A 304 20.47 1.14 4.42
CA PRO A 304 19.77 1.11 3.11
C PRO A 304 18.90 -0.14 2.83
N PRO A 305 18.19 -0.19 1.69
CA PRO A 305 17.54 -1.40 1.20
C PRO A 305 18.48 -2.61 1.20
N LEU A 306 17.92 -3.82 1.35
CA LEU A 306 18.73 -5.02 1.13
C LEU A 306 19.25 -5.05 -0.33
N PRO A 307 20.38 -5.74 -0.58
CA PRO A 307 20.87 -5.93 -1.94
C PRO A 307 19.78 -6.49 -2.87
N PHE A 308 19.84 -6.12 -4.14
CA PHE A 308 18.90 -6.67 -5.12
C PHE A 308 19.02 -8.20 -5.23
N PRO A 309 17.93 -8.89 -5.59
CA PRO A 309 17.96 -10.33 -5.80
C PRO A 309 18.92 -10.79 -6.89
N VAL A 310 19.60 -11.89 -6.61
CA VAL A 310 20.46 -12.60 -7.54
C VAL A 310 19.93 -14.03 -7.71
N ASP A 311 20.17 -14.60 -8.88
CA ASP A 311 19.73 -15.96 -9.23
C ASP A 311 20.43 -17.02 -8.36
N VAL A 312 20.04 -18.27 -8.52
CA VAL A 312 20.59 -19.44 -7.81
C VAL A 312 22.07 -19.69 -8.08
N ASP A 313 22.68 -18.98 -9.04
CA ASP A 313 24.14 -18.95 -9.22
C ASP A 313 24.85 -18.01 -8.22
N GLY A 314 24.09 -17.14 -7.55
CA GLY A 314 24.54 -16.15 -6.58
C GLY A 314 25.20 -14.92 -7.19
N VAL A 315 25.15 -14.72 -8.50
CA VAL A 315 25.85 -13.62 -9.21
C VAL A 315 25.00 -12.93 -10.27
N THR A 316 24.02 -13.60 -10.88
CA THR A 316 23.20 -13.03 -11.95
C THR A 316 22.06 -12.20 -11.37
N PRO A 317 21.96 -10.88 -11.65
CA PRO A 317 20.87 -10.04 -11.13
C PRO A 317 19.50 -10.42 -11.72
N MET A 318 18.45 -10.52 -10.90
CA MET A 318 17.10 -10.92 -11.35
C MET A 318 16.11 -9.76 -11.56
N ASN A 319 16.33 -8.61 -10.91
CA ASN A 319 15.42 -7.44 -10.93
C ASN A 319 15.96 -6.26 -11.76
N GLN A 320 16.78 -6.51 -12.79
CA GLN A 320 17.53 -5.43 -13.48
C GLN A 320 18.35 -4.52 -12.52
N GLY A 321 18.73 -5.06 -11.35
CA GLY A 321 19.45 -4.31 -10.31
C GLY A 321 18.56 -3.55 -9.32
N HIS A 322 17.23 -3.64 -9.41
CA HIS A 322 16.31 -3.02 -8.45
C HIS A 322 16.26 -3.80 -7.12
N PRO A 323 16.52 -3.14 -5.97
CA PRO A 323 16.25 -3.74 -4.67
C PRO A 323 14.73 -3.80 -4.42
N SER A 324 14.25 -4.92 -3.84
CA SER A 324 12.83 -5.13 -3.57
C SER A 324 12.45 -5.03 -2.07
N GLN A 325 13.39 -5.28 -1.15
CA GLN A 325 13.15 -5.23 0.30
C GLN A 325 13.68 -3.93 0.92
N LYS A 326 12.93 -2.84 0.74
CA LYS A 326 13.36 -1.47 1.10
C LYS A 326 13.06 -1.08 2.55
N THR A 327 11.96 -1.57 3.11
CA THR A 327 11.50 -1.19 4.46
C THR A 327 12.27 -1.94 5.54
N SER A 328 12.92 -1.22 6.46
CA SER A 328 13.60 -1.84 7.62
C SER A 328 12.58 -2.25 8.69
N ALA A 329 12.89 -3.29 9.46
CA ALA A 329 12.14 -3.68 10.65
C ALA A 329 12.89 -3.33 11.96
N LEU A 330 14.06 -2.70 11.87
CA LEU A 330 14.85 -2.31 13.04
C LEU A 330 14.21 -1.10 13.72
N ILE A 331 13.98 -1.19 15.02
CA ILE A 331 13.42 -0.11 15.83
C ILE A 331 14.55 0.51 16.65
N THR A 332 14.68 1.83 16.61
CA THR A 332 15.65 2.57 17.43
C THR A 332 14.98 3.72 18.19
N ALA A 333 15.41 3.94 19.43
CA ALA A 333 14.95 5.02 20.28
C ALA A 333 16.03 5.42 21.29
N THR A 334 15.87 6.61 21.86
CA THR A 334 16.61 7.04 23.04
C THR A 334 15.78 6.78 24.29
N GLN A 335 16.39 6.31 25.37
CA GLN A 335 15.72 6.14 26.66
C GLN A 335 14.95 7.41 27.05
N GLY A 336 13.70 7.25 27.49
CA GLY A 336 12.78 8.36 27.76
C GLY A 336 11.81 8.66 26.63
N GLN A 337 12.07 8.17 25.41
CA GLN A 337 11.14 8.30 24.29
C GLN A 337 10.01 7.28 24.36
N LYS A 338 8.86 7.65 23.83
CA LYS A 338 7.74 6.76 23.52
C LYS A 338 7.80 6.35 22.06
N ILE A 339 7.78 5.05 21.82
CA ILE A 339 7.77 4.47 20.47
C ILE A 339 6.33 4.13 20.11
N LEU A 340 5.82 4.67 19.00
CA LEU A 340 4.59 4.20 18.38
C LEU A 340 4.91 3.04 17.44
N LEU A 341 4.58 1.83 17.87
CA LEU A 341 4.63 0.65 17.03
C LEU A 341 3.30 0.51 16.28
N ARG A 342 3.34 0.70 14.95
CA ARG A 342 2.20 0.52 14.05
C ARG A 342 2.22 -0.91 13.54
N LEU A 343 1.54 -1.82 14.24
CA LEU A 343 1.41 -3.21 13.84
C LEU A 343 0.29 -3.36 12.83
N SER A 344 0.53 -4.15 11.79
CA SER A 344 -0.50 -4.41 10.78
C SER A 344 -0.27 -5.77 10.15
N SER A 345 -1.31 -6.58 9.99
CA SER A 345 -1.20 -7.93 9.46
C SER A 345 -1.95 -8.09 8.16
N LEU A 346 -1.23 -8.56 7.14
CA LEU A 346 -1.78 -8.97 5.85
C LEU A 346 -1.50 -10.46 5.60
N SER A 347 -1.27 -11.26 6.65
CA SER A 347 -1.15 -12.72 6.51
C SER A 347 -2.47 -13.30 5.96
N SER A 348 -2.33 -14.17 4.97
CA SER A 348 -3.44 -14.85 4.28
C SER A 348 -3.79 -16.18 4.96
N THR A 349 -2.85 -16.81 5.66
CA THR A 349 -3.02 -18.17 6.21
C THR A 349 -3.03 -18.25 7.73
N SER A 350 -2.47 -17.25 8.43
CA SER A 350 -2.09 -17.40 9.83
C SER A 350 -2.48 -16.22 10.72
N PHE A 351 -2.74 -16.52 11.99
CA PHE A 351 -2.73 -15.54 13.06
C PHE A 351 -1.34 -15.49 13.68
N HIS A 352 -0.88 -14.31 14.03
CA HIS A 352 0.43 -14.12 14.66
C HIS A 352 0.28 -13.45 16.01
N ASN A 353 0.96 -13.97 17.02
CA ASN A 353 1.04 -13.32 18.33
C ASN A 353 2.40 -12.65 18.50
N ILE A 354 2.42 -11.32 18.42
CA ILE A 354 3.65 -10.53 18.51
C ILE A 354 3.89 -10.14 19.96
N GLU A 355 5.06 -10.46 20.49
CA GLU A 355 5.46 -10.22 21.87
C GLU A 355 6.62 -9.21 21.94
N VAL A 356 6.55 -8.29 22.90
CA VAL A 356 7.62 -7.36 23.26
C VAL A 356 8.00 -7.62 24.71
N LEU A 357 9.24 -8.04 24.95
CA LEU A 357 9.72 -8.32 26.29
C LEU A 357 10.53 -7.16 26.86
N GLY A 358 10.27 -6.81 28.13
CA GLY A 358 11.09 -5.87 28.89
C GLY A 358 10.78 -4.38 28.67
N ILE A 359 9.79 -4.05 27.83
CA ILE A 359 9.34 -2.67 27.59
C ILE A 359 7.84 -2.59 27.89
N PRO A 360 7.39 -1.66 28.75
CA PRO A 360 5.97 -1.40 28.98
C PRO A 360 5.24 -1.10 27.66
N MET A 361 4.25 -1.92 27.34
CA MET A 361 3.48 -1.85 26.10
C MET A 361 2.02 -1.53 26.42
N THR A 362 1.50 -0.46 25.81
CA THR A 362 0.11 0.00 25.95
C THR A 362 -0.56 0.03 24.59
N VAL A 363 -1.67 -0.71 24.44
CA VAL A 363 -2.48 -0.67 23.22
C VAL A 363 -3.40 0.55 23.29
N VAL A 364 -3.28 1.46 22.32
CA VAL A 364 -4.07 2.70 22.26
C VAL A 364 -5.09 2.71 21.13
N GLY A 365 -4.94 1.86 20.12
CA GLY A 365 -5.83 1.80 18.97
C GLY A 365 -5.83 0.44 18.29
N ARG A 366 -6.92 0.14 17.58
CA ARG A 366 -7.09 -1.05 16.72
C ARG A 366 -7.88 -0.68 15.48
N ASP A 367 -7.49 -1.23 14.33
CA ASP A 367 -8.19 -1.07 13.04
C ASP A 367 -8.52 0.39 12.73
N ALA A 368 -7.49 1.24 12.85
CA ALA A 368 -7.56 2.71 12.70
C ALA A 368 -8.60 3.41 13.59
N LYS A 369 -8.91 2.84 14.75
CA LYS A 369 -9.78 3.45 15.77
C LYS A 369 -9.10 3.48 17.12
N ILE A 370 -9.12 4.66 17.73
CA ILE A 370 -8.68 4.86 19.10
C ILE A 370 -9.53 4.05 20.07
N LEU A 371 -8.89 3.38 21.03
CA LEU A 371 -9.56 2.67 22.11
C LEU A 371 -10.07 3.66 23.16
N ARG A 372 -11.17 4.32 22.83
CA ARG A 372 -11.80 5.33 23.69
C ARG A 372 -13.32 5.24 23.61
N GLY A 373 -13.98 5.46 24.74
CA GLY A 373 -15.43 5.60 24.80
C GLY A 373 -15.92 6.86 24.08
N PRO A 374 -17.24 6.97 23.85
CA PRO A 374 -17.81 8.18 23.26
C PRO A 374 -17.53 9.40 24.13
N SER A 375 -17.44 10.56 23.48
CA SER A 375 -17.42 11.84 24.17
C SER A 375 -18.73 12.04 24.95
N PRO A 376 -18.68 12.41 26.24
CA PRO A 376 -19.88 12.53 27.08
C PRO A 376 -20.79 13.70 26.70
N ASP A 377 -20.29 14.67 25.93
CA ASP A 377 -20.98 15.92 25.56
C ASP A 377 -21.13 16.11 24.04
N GLY A 378 -20.93 15.04 23.26
CA GLY A 378 -21.12 15.08 21.81
C GLY A 378 -19.94 15.60 21.00
N GLY A 379 -18.73 15.68 21.59
CA GLY A 379 -17.48 15.85 20.85
C GLY A 379 -16.49 16.85 21.44
N THR A 380 -16.82 17.58 22.51
CA THR A 380 -15.95 18.60 23.10
C THR A 380 -15.05 18.06 24.20
N THR A 381 -15.55 17.14 25.03
CA THR A 381 -14.78 16.50 26.09
C THR A 381 -14.28 15.14 25.59
N PRO A 382 -12.97 14.82 25.71
CA PRO A 382 -12.46 13.49 25.44
C PRO A 382 -13.22 12.40 26.21
N GLY A 383 -13.61 11.34 25.51
CA GLY A 383 -14.21 10.16 26.14
C GLY A 383 -13.23 9.41 27.05
N VAL A 384 -13.75 8.44 27.82
CA VAL A 384 -12.91 7.65 28.73
C VAL A 384 -11.96 6.74 27.95
N ASN A 385 -10.66 6.83 28.24
CA ASN A 385 -9.64 5.95 27.63
C ASN A 385 -9.89 4.49 28.02
N LEU A 386 -9.90 3.62 27.00
CA LEU A 386 -10.00 2.17 27.14
C LEU A 386 -8.66 1.48 26.81
N PHE A 387 -7.57 2.25 26.92
CA PHE A 387 -6.21 1.76 26.74
C PHE A 387 -5.90 0.67 27.76
N HIS A 388 -5.13 -0.32 27.37
CA HIS A 388 -4.74 -1.40 28.25
C HIS A 388 -3.29 -1.78 28.05
N GLY A 389 -2.64 -2.13 29.15
CA GLY A 389 -1.31 -2.71 29.12
C GLY A 389 -1.37 -4.15 28.59
N SER A 390 -0.40 -4.51 27.77
CA SER A 390 -0.19 -5.89 27.33
C SER A 390 1.31 -6.12 27.12
N ASN A 391 1.74 -7.37 27.07
CA ASN A 391 3.07 -7.75 26.59
C ASN A 391 3.03 -8.36 25.17
N SER A 392 1.83 -8.64 24.67
CA SER A 392 1.62 -9.30 23.38
C SER A 392 0.38 -8.79 22.67
N MET A 393 0.35 -8.93 21.35
CA MET A 393 -0.78 -8.58 20.49
C MET A 393 -0.97 -9.68 19.46
N SER A 394 -2.16 -10.29 19.46
CA SER A 394 -2.56 -11.25 18.44
C SER A 394 -3.27 -10.53 17.30
N LEU A 395 -2.81 -10.72 16.06
CA LEU A 395 -3.42 -10.18 14.84
C LEU A 395 -3.64 -11.29 13.81
N GLY A 396 -4.82 -11.30 13.20
CA GLY A 396 -5.10 -12.02 11.94
C GLY A 396 -4.96 -11.11 10.73
N GLY A 397 -5.09 -11.69 9.53
CA GLY A 397 -5.11 -10.92 8.29
C GLY A 397 -6.18 -9.82 8.28
N GLY A 398 -5.80 -8.62 7.83
CA GLY A 398 -6.65 -7.44 7.78
C GLY A 398 -6.69 -6.61 9.06
N GLN A 399 -6.06 -7.06 10.15
CA GLN A 399 -6.09 -6.34 11.43
C GLN A 399 -4.88 -5.42 11.62
N SER A 400 -5.09 -4.31 12.32
CA SER A 400 -4.02 -3.39 12.73
C SER A 400 -4.13 -2.99 14.21
N ALA A 401 -3.01 -2.56 14.78
CA ALA A 401 -2.95 -2.04 16.14
C ALA A 401 -1.91 -0.92 16.27
N ASP A 402 -2.27 0.09 17.04
CA ASP A 402 -1.38 1.18 17.44
C ASP A 402 -0.99 0.98 18.91
N ILE A 403 0.31 0.80 19.13
CA ILE A 403 0.87 0.41 20.42
C ILE A 403 1.95 1.41 20.83
N ILE A 404 1.85 1.93 22.06
CA ILE A 404 2.88 2.77 22.65
C ILE A 404 3.79 1.92 23.52
N LEU A 405 5.09 1.93 23.19
CA LEU A 405 6.16 1.38 24.02
C LEU A 405 6.82 2.53 24.79
N ASP A 406 6.75 2.52 26.11
CA ASP A 406 7.31 3.57 26.96
C ASP A 406 8.71 3.18 27.45
N THR A 407 9.74 3.91 27.02
CA THR A 407 11.13 3.63 27.38
C THR A 407 11.64 4.41 28.60
N THR A 408 10.79 5.19 29.29
CA THR A 408 11.20 6.07 30.40
C THR A 408 11.90 5.33 31.55
N GLY A 409 11.38 4.15 31.92
CA GLY A 409 11.94 3.31 32.98
C GLY A 409 12.81 2.16 32.47
N VAL A 410 13.12 2.12 31.17
CA VAL A 410 13.78 0.98 30.51
C VAL A 410 15.26 1.28 30.35
N ALA A 411 16.14 0.36 30.76
CA ALA A 411 17.58 0.55 30.62
C ALA A 411 18.01 0.59 29.13
N PRO A 412 19.04 1.37 28.77
CA PRO A 412 19.64 1.27 27.44
C PRO A 412 20.11 -0.15 27.14
N GLY A 413 19.88 -0.63 25.92
CA GLY A 413 20.17 -2.01 25.53
C GLY A 413 19.39 -2.46 24.30
N THR A 414 19.51 -3.75 23.98
CA THR A 414 18.77 -4.41 22.89
C THR A 414 17.65 -5.25 23.49
N TYR A 415 16.43 -4.98 23.01
CA TYR A 415 15.21 -5.73 23.29
C TYR A 415 14.68 -6.33 21.99
N PHE A 416 13.68 -7.19 22.07
CA PHE A 416 13.16 -7.90 20.91
C PHE A 416 11.65 -7.73 20.75
N VAL A 417 11.23 -7.64 19.49
CA VAL A 417 9.85 -7.87 19.05
C VAL A 417 9.86 -9.14 18.21
N TYR A 418 9.00 -10.10 18.54
CA TYR A 418 9.03 -11.39 17.86
C TYR A 418 7.67 -12.10 17.89
N ALA A 419 7.45 -13.01 16.95
CA ALA A 419 6.32 -13.92 17.00
C ALA A 419 6.52 -14.97 18.09
N ARG A 420 5.56 -15.13 18.98
CA ARG A 420 5.62 -16.08 20.09
C ARG A 420 5.61 -17.53 19.60
N GLU A 421 4.95 -17.81 18.48
CA GLU A 421 4.89 -19.14 17.89
C GLU A 421 6.27 -19.54 17.34
N LEU A 422 6.79 -20.69 17.79
CA LEU A 422 8.11 -21.17 17.36
C LEU A 422 8.18 -21.43 15.85
N ASN A 423 7.09 -21.92 15.25
CA ASN A 423 6.97 -22.12 13.80
C ASN A 423 6.84 -20.81 13.02
N HIS A 424 6.74 -19.65 13.68
CA HIS A 424 6.82 -18.33 13.05
C HIS A 424 8.21 -17.68 13.21
N MET A 425 9.13 -18.33 13.94
CA MET A 425 10.51 -17.89 14.15
C MET A 425 11.51 -18.77 13.37
N ASN A 426 11.25 -19.01 12.10
CA ASN A 426 12.13 -19.76 11.20
C ASN A 426 12.17 -19.12 9.81
N ASN A 427 13.19 -19.48 9.02
CA ASN A 427 13.30 -19.12 7.60
C ASN A 427 13.16 -20.39 6.74
N TYR A 428 12.06 -21.13 6.88
CA TYR A 428 11.79 -22.40 6.19
C TYR A 428 12.90 -23.47 6.31
N ARG A 429 14.00 -23.34 5.56
CA ARG A 429 15.18 -24.22 5.57
C ARG A 429 16.01 -24.07 6.84
N GLU A 430 15.93 -22.94 7.53
CA GLU A 430 16.67 -22.67 8.77
C GLU A 430 15.73 -22.65 9.98
N ARG A 431 16.12 -23.34 11.05
CA ARG A 431 15.29 -23.52 12.26
C ARG A 431 15.08 -22.24 13.09
N PHE A 432 15.92 -21.24 12.90
CA PHE A 432 15.88 -19.99 13.66
C PHE A 432 15.93 -18.83 12.68
N GLY A 433 15.01 -17.88 12.81
CA GLY A 433 14.87 -16.77 11.87
C GLY A 433 13.48 -16.18 11.90
N GLY A 434 13.03 -15.67 10.75
CA GLY A 434 11.64 -15.30 10.51
C GLY A 434 11.21 -14.02 11.23
N MET A 435 10.07 -14.08 11.89
CA MET A 435 9.37 -12.92 12.45
C MET A 435 9.95 -12.52 13.81
N MET A 436 11.13 -11.91 13.78
CA MET A 436 11.83 -11.34 14.93
C MET A 436 12.61 -10.10 14.49
N THR A 437 12.68 -9.07 15.33
CA THR A 437 13.54 -7.89 15.12
C THR A 437 14.00 -7.30 16.45
N GLU A 438 14.87 -6.31 16.40
CA GLU A 438 15.46 -5.64 17.55
C GLU A 438 14.83 -4.26 17.81
N ILE A 439 14.67 -3.93 19.09
CA ILE A 439 14.49 -2.57 19.60
C ILE A 439 15.80 -2.17 20.28
N ARG A 440 16.53 -1.22 19.69
CA ARG A 440 17.79 -0.70 20.24
C ARG A 440 17.54 0.62 20.95
N ILE A 441 17.68 0.62 22.28
CA ILE A 441 17.51 1.79 23.13
C ILE A 441 18.88 2.37 23.47
N ALA A 442 19.16 3.58 22.99
CA ALA A 442 20.37 4.33 23.32
C ALA A 442 20.22 5.12 24.63
N ALA A 443 21.33 5.38 25.32
CA ALA A 443 21.34 6.29 26.45
C ALA A 443 20.99 7.74 26.02
N PRO A 444 20.38 8.55 26.88
CA PRO A 444 20.17 9.98 26.61
C PRO A 444 21.52 10.68 26.37
N ALA A 445 21.53 11.69 25.50
CA ALA A 445 22.70 12.55 25.38
C ALA A 445 22.99 13.23 26.74
N PRO A 446 24.26 13.34 27.15
CA PRO A 446 24.65 13.88 28.45
C PRO A 446 24.36 15.37 28.63
#